data_AF-A0A3A5M4M9-F1
#
_entry.id   AF-A0A3A5M4M9-F1
#
_cell.length_a   1.000
_cell.length_b   1.000
_cell.length_c   1.000
_cell.angle_alpha   90.00
_cell.angle_beta   90.00
_cell.angle_gamma   90.00
#
_symmetry.space_group_name_H-M   'P 1'
#
loop_
_entity.id
_entity.type
_entity.pdbx_description
1 polymer ?
#
loop_
_entity_poly.entity_id
_entity_poly.type
_entity_poly.pdbx_seq_one_letter_code
_entity_poly.pdbx_strand_id
1 'polypeptide(L)'
;MSYEAGAERGSTSAERQPAHAGSGHLVGNILVFVIMFGMFLLGIYLLTWFTPQDIWPMGAIVVLSFLAFFIPQGILGRADSGYNLAEGNRTDEKETSAGVSS
;
A
#
# COMPACT_ATOMS: atom_id res chain seq x y z
N MET A 1 -23.88 55.36 -6.60
CA MET A 1 -22.79 55.29 -7.59
C MET A 1 -21.47 55.33 -6.84
N SER A 2 -20.85 54.18 -6.67
CA SER A 2 -19.42 54.01 -6.42
C SER A 2 -19.14 52.52 -6.60
N TYR A 3 -18.63 52.23 -7.78
CA TYR A 3 -18.18 50.95 -8.27
C TYR A 3 -16.87 50.61 -7.56
N GLU A 4 -16.81 49.48 -6.87
CA GLU A 4 -15.52 48.88 -6.51
C GLU A 4 -15.28 47.71 -7.46
N ALA A 5 -14.70 48.05 -8.60
CA ALA A 5 -14.05 47.11 -9.51
C ALA A 5 -12.55 47.13 -9.20
N GLY A 6 -12.09 46.09 -8.50
CA GLY A 6 -10.69 45.70 -8.39
C GLY A 6 -10.65 44.18 -8.46
N ALA A 7 -10.74 43.62 -9.67
CA ALA A 7 -9.58 43.12 -10.39
C ALA A 7 -9.00 41.83 -9.78
N GLU A 8 -9.55 40.72 -10.26
CA GLU A 8 -8.83 39.55 -10.76
C GLU A 8 -7.44 39.26 -10.17
N ARG A 9 -7.34 38.16 -9.41
CA ARG A 9 -6.26 37.19 -9.62
C ARG A 9 -6.83 35.79 -9.68
N GLY A 10 -7.07 35.35 -10.90
CA GLY A 10 -6.99 33.93 -11.20
C GLY A 10 -5.60 33.40 -10.85
N SER A 11 -5.54 32.16 -10.42
CA SER A 11 -4.58 31.21 -10.97
C SER A 11 -4.85 29.85 -10.37
N THR A 12 -5.08 28.92 -11.29
CA THR A 12 -4.84 27.49 -11.13
C THR A 12 -5.70 26.82 -10.08
N SER A 13 -6.70 26.08 -10.57
CA SER A 13 -6.63 24.62 -10.51
C SER A 13 -5.21 24.17 -10.16
N ALA A 14 -4.89 24.14 -8.86
CA ALA A 14 -3.73 23.43 -8.39
C ALA A 14 -4.12 21.97 -8.62
N GLU A 15 -3.85 21.53 -9.84
CA GLU A 15 -3.62 20.17 -10.22
C GLU A 15 -2.91 19.55 -9.03
N ARG A 16 -3.67 18.88 -8.17
CA ARG A 16 -3.16 18.16 -7.02
C ARG A 16 -2.50 16.95 -7.63
N GLN A 17 -1.34 17.19 -8.24
CA GLN A 17 -0.51 16.18 -8.82
C GLN A 17 -0.36 15.12 -7.73
N PRO A 18 -0.82 13.88 -7.96
CA PRO A 18 -0.89 12.90 -6.89
C PRO A 18 0.52 12.77 -6.31
N ALA A 19 0.59 13.11 -5.02
CA ALA A 19 1.80 13.01 -4.21
C ALA A 19 2.42 11.63 -4.47
N HIS A 20 3.72 11.67 -4.69
CA HIS A 20 4.50 10.63 -5.35
C HIS A 20 4.30 9.27 -4.66
N ALA A 21 3.48 8.41 -5.27
CA ALA A 21 2.96 7.15 -4.73
C ALA A 21 4.01 6.04 -4.54
N GLY A 22 5.30 6.36 -4.47
CA GLY A 22 6.38 5.37 -4.46
C GLY A 22 7.50 5.60 -3.44
N SER A 23 7.57 6.76 -2.79
CA SER A 23 8.79 7.11 -2.05
C SER A 23 8.93 6.47 -0.66
N GLY A 24 7.84 5.96 -0.08
CA GLY A 24 7.85 5.33 1.26
C GLY A 24 7.90 3.80 1.26
N HIS A 25 7.67 3.15 0.11
CA HIS A 25 7.38 1.71 0.09
C HIS A 25 8.29 0.90 -0.86
N LEU A 26 9.36 1.51 -1.40
CA LEU A 26 10.26 0.86 -2.37
C LEU A 26 10.84 -0.45 -1.82
N VAL A 27 11.41 -0.41 -0.61
CA VAL A 27 12.03 -1.59 0.02
C VAL A 27 10.99 -2.68 0.29
N GLY A 28 9.80 -2.30 0.78
CA GLY A 28 8.70 -3.23 0.98
C GLY A 28 8.21 -3.86 -0.32
N ASN A 29 8.12 -3.08 -1.40
CA ASN A 29 7.72 -3.56 -2.72
C ASN A 29 8.76 -4.52 -3.32
N ILE A 30 10.05 -4.19 -3.17
CA ILE A 30 11.16 -5.06 -3.60
C ILE A 30 11.15 -6.38 -2.81
N LEU A 31 10.92 -6.33 -1.48
CA LEU A 31 10.85 -7.53 -0.65
C LEU A 31 9.70 -8.44 -1.11
N VAL A 32 8.50 -7.88 -1.28
CA VAL A 32 7.33 -8.62 -1.77
C VAL A 32 7.60 -9.20 -3.16
N PHE A 33 8.21 -8.43 -4.06
CA PHE A 33 8.60 -8.89 -5.38
C PHE A 33 9.53 -10.10 -5.32
N VAL A 34 10.61 -10.05 -4.54
CA VAL A 34 11.57 -11.15 -4.42
C VAL A 34 10.90 -12.41 -3.86
N ILE A 35 10.00 -12.26 -2.87
CA ILE A 35 9.26 -13.40 -2.32
C ILE A 35 8.34 -14.02 -3.37
N MET A 36 7.55 -13.20 -4.07
CA MET A 36 6.63 -13.69 -5.13
C MET A 36 7.40 -14.33 -6.28
N PHE A 37 8.53 -13.73 -6.67
CA PHE A 37 9.39 -14.27 -7.70
C PHE A 37 10.01 -15.61 -7.28
N GLY A 38 10.46 -15.73 -6.03
CA GLY A 38 10.95 -16.99 -5.47
C GLY A 38 9.89 -18.09 -5.45
N MET A 39 8.66 -17.76 -5.06
CA MET A 39 7.52 -18.68 -5.10
C MET A 39 7.17 -19.11 -6.52
N PHE A 40 7.24 -18.20 -7.49
CA PHE A 40 7.05 -18.52 -8.90
C PHE A 40 8.11 -19.52 -9.41
N LEU A 41 9.38 -19.27 -9.14
CA LEU A 41 10.47 -20.19 -9.50
C LEU A 41 10.34 -21.54 -8.82
N LEU A 42 9.93 -21.54 -7.54
CA LEU A 42 9.63 -22.78 -6.80
C LEU A 42 8.49 -23.54 -7.49
N GLY A 43 7.43 -22.88 -7.93
CA GLY A 43 6.34 -23.49 -8.69
C GLY A 43 6.82 -24.16 -9.98
N ILE A 44 7.68 -23.48 -10.75
CA ILE A 44 8.30 -24.06 -11.96
C ILE A 44 9.14 -25.28 -11.60
N TYR A 45 9.92 -25.21 -10.53
CA TYR A 45 10.75 -26.33 -10.08
C TYR A 45 9.90 -27.55 -9.70
N LEU A 46 8.77 -27.34 -9.00
CA LEU A 46 7.82 -28.40 -8.66
C LEU A 46 7.26 -29.13 -9.89
N LEU A 47 7.07 -28.43 -11.01
CA LEU A 47 6.61 -29.04 -12.26
C LEU A 47 7.61 -30.07 -12.81
N THR A 48 8.90 -29.99 -12.45
CA THR A 48 9.93 -30.97 -12.86
C THR A 48 9.59 -32.39 -12.36
N TRP A 49 8.92 -32.51 -11.21
CA TRP A 49 8.53 -33.79 -10.64
C TRP A 49 7.08 -34.16 -10.89
N PHE A 50 6.31 -33.30 -11.57
CA PHE A 50 4.93 -33.57 -11.88
C PHE A 50 4.83 -34.67 -12.93
N THR A 51 4.46 -35.86 -12.49
CA THR A 51 4.18 -37.00 -13.37
C THR A 51 2.79 -37.56 -13.06
N PRO A 52 2.13 -38.26 -13.98
CA PRO A 52 0.81 -38.86 -13.72
C PRO A 52 0.83 -39.87 -12.56
N GLN A 53 2.00 -40.42 -12.24
CA GLN A 53 2.17 -41.41 -11.16
C GLN A 53 2.49 -40.75 -9.81
N ASP A 54 3.11 -39.56 -9.81
CA ASP A 54 3.45 -38.79 -8.62
C ASP A 54 2.67 -37.49 -8.54
N ILE A 55 1.62 -37.51 -7.72
CA ILE A 55 0.61 -36.45 -7.63
C ILE A 55 0.97 -35.43 -6.53
N TRP A 56 1.93 -35.74 -5.66
CA TRP A 56 2.34 -34.85 -4.56
C TRP A 56 2.78 -33.44 -5.03
N PRO A 57 3.44 -33.25 -6.20
CA PRO A 57 3.80 -31.92 -6.67
C PRO A 57 2.55 -31.07 -6.97
N MET A 58 1.44 -31.71 -7.38
CA MET A 58 0.16 -31.02 -7.56
C MET A 58 -0.34 -30.42 -6.24
N GLY A 59 -0.33 -31.21 -5.17
CA GLY A 59 -0.72 -30.74 -3.83
C GLY A 59 0.19 -29.61 -3.34
N ALA A 60 1.50 -29.75 -3.56
CA ALA A 60 2.47 -28.73 -3.17
C ALA A 60 2.29 -27.41 -3.97
N ILE A 61 1.98 -27.47 -5.27
CA ILE A 61 1.65 -26.28 -6.09
C ILE A 61 0.38 -25.59 -5.58
N VAL A 62 -0.64 -26.35 -5.17
CA VAL A 62 -1.86 -25.77 -4.59
C VAL A 62 -1.54 -25.00 -3.31
N VAL A 63 -0.83 -25.62 -2.36
CA VAL A 63 -0.43 -24.96 -1.11
C VAL A 63 0.45 -23.74 -1.37
N LEU A 64 1.39 -23.85 -2.31
CA LEU A 64 2.25 -22.74 -2.74
C LEU A 64 1.42 -21.57 -3.29
N SER A 65 0.36 -21.86 -4.04
CA SER A 65 -0.56 -20.85 -4.57
C SER A 65 -1.30 -20.13 -3.45
N PHE A 66 -1.78 -20.86 -2.43
CA PHE A 66 -2.39 -20.24 -1.25
C PHE A 66 -1.41 -19.32 -0.50
N LEU A 67 -0.18 -19.78 -0.30
CA LEU A 67 0.86 -18.97 0.34
C LEU A 67 1.21 -17.73 -0.47
N ALA A 68 1.28 -17.84 -1.80
CA ALA A 68 1.52 -16.71 -2.70
C ALA A 68 0.44 -15.63 -2.59
N PHE A 69 -0.80 -16.00 -2.27
CA PHE A 69 -1.88 -15.04 -1.99
C PHE A 69 -1.84 -14.49 -0.56
N PHE A 70 -1.47 -15.31 0.42
CA PHE A 70 -1.53 -14.92 1.84
C PHE A 70 -0.37 -14.01 2.26
N ILE A 71 0.83 -14.23 1.74
CA ILE A 71 2.03 -13.45 2.14
C ILE A 71 1.89 -11.96 1.76
N PRO A 72 1.49 -11.57 0.54
CA PRO A 72 1.28 -10.17 0.20
C PRO A 72 0.22 -9.51 1.09
N GLN A 73 -0.87 -10.21 1.41
CA GLN A 73 -1.91 -9.71 2.32
C GLN A 73 -1.36 -9.41 3.71
N GLY A 74 -0.50 -10.28 4.24
CA GLY A 74 0.14 -10.08 5.54
C GLY A 74 1.15 -8.93 5.58
N ILE A 75 1.90 -8.69 4.50
CA ILE A 75 2.95 -7.66 4.45
C ILE A 75 2.35 -6.29 4.07
N LEU A 76 1.55 -6.23 3.01
CA LEU A 76 0.96 -4.97 2.51
C LEU A 76 -0.07 -4.41 3.50
N GLY A 77 -0.89 -5.26 4.14
CA GLY A 77 -1.90 -4.81 5.10
C GLY A 77 -1.32 -4.26 6.42
N ARG A 78 -0.06 -4.57 6.74
CA ARG A 78 0.62 -4.10 7.96
C ARG A 78 1.50 -2.88 7.73
N ALA A 79 2.00 -2.71 6.51
CA ALA A 79 2.93 -1.64 6.18
C ALA A 79 2.30 -0.24 6.24
N ASP A 80 1.01 -0.09 5.88
CA ASP A 80 0.27 1.18 6.01
C ASP A 80 0.05 1.62 7.47
N SER A 81 0.09 0.67 8.42
CA SER A 81 -0.17 0.95 9.84
C SER A 81 1.10 1.18 10.68
N GLY A 82 2.29 0.80 10.21
CA GLY A 82 3.51 0.93 11.02
C GLY A 82 4.04 2.37 11.14
N TYR A 83 3.93 3.14 10.06
CA TYR A 83 4.54 4.47 9.96
C TYR A 83 3.73 5.54 10.73
N ASN A 84 2.40 5.57 10.56
CA ASN A 84 1.54 6.61 11.12
C ASN A 84 1.34 6.53 12.65
N LEU A 85 1.67 5.41 13.30
CA LEU A 85 1.51 5.26 14.76
C LEU A 85 2.79 5.49 15.56
N ALA A 86 3.97 5.35 14.95
CA ALA A 86 5.25 5.66 15.60
C ALA A 86 5.59 7.16 15.56
N GLU A 87 5.05 7.91 14.59
CA GLU A 87 5.26 9.36 14.47
C GLU A 87 4.45 10.18 15.48
N GLY A 88 3.55 9.54 16.26
CA GLY A 88 2.95 10.18 17.42
C GLY A 88 2.27 11.52 17.11
N ASN A 89 1.78 11.73 15.89
CA ASN A 89 0.94 12.87 15.58
C ASN A 89 -0.43 12.57 16.20
N ARG A 90 -0.53 12.83 17.51
CA ARG A 90 -1.79 13.23 18.09
C ARG A 90 -2.24 14.37 17.21
N THR A 91 -3.26 14.15 16.41
CA THR A 91 -4.10 15.23 15.93
C THR A 91 -4.45 16.03 17.18
N ASP A 92 -3.75 17.15 17.37
CA ASP A 92 -4.12 18.23 18.27
C ASP A 92 -5.38 18.88 17.68
N GLU A 93 -6.44 18.08 17.58
CA GLU A 93 -7.79 18.52 17.30
C GLU A 93 -8.64 18.13 18.50
N LYS A 94 -8.14 18.50 19.68
CA LYS A 94 -8.90 18.46 20.92
C LYS A 94 -8.71 19.74 21.71
N GLU A 95 -8.81 20.91 21.07
CA GLU A 95 -8.85 22.18 21.80
C GLU A 95 -9.42 23.33 20.95
N THR A 96 -10.71 23.29 20.58
CA THR A 96 -11.54 24.51 20.42
C THR A 96 -13.04 24.19 20.25
N SER A 97 -13.66 23.54 21.22
CA SER A 97 -15.14 23.61 21.35
C SER A 97 -15.66 23.53 22.78
N ALA A 98 -14.78 23.40 23.77
CA ALA A 98 -15.11 23.60 25.17
C ALA A 98 -14.61 24.98 25.62
N GLY A 99 -15.24 26.04 25.12
CA GLY A 99 -14.85 27.41 25.46
C GLY A 99 -15.89 28.45 25.00
N VAL A 100 -16.91 28.64 25.85
CA VAL A 100 -17.74 29.85 26.06
C VAL A 100 -17.73 30.94 24.98
N SER A 101 -18.93 31.27 24.48
CA SER A 101 -19.26 32.67 24.19
C SER A 101 -20.75 32.93 24.48
N SER A 102 -20.96 33.80 25.48
CA SER A 102 -22.12 34.60 25.91
C SER A 102 -23.55 34.16 25.62
#